data_AF-A0A0N5A928-F1
#
_entry.id   AF-A0A0N5A928-F1
#
_cell.length_a   1.000
_cell.length_b   1.000
_cell.length_c   1.000
_cell.angle_alpha   90.00
_cell.angle_beta   90.00
_cell.angle_gamma   90.00
#
_symmetry.space_group_name_H-M   'P 1'
#
loop_
_entity.id
_entity.type
_entity.pdbx_description
1 polymer ?
#
loop_
_entity_poly.entity_id
_entity_poly.type
_entity_poly.pdbx_seq_one_letter_code
_entity_poly.pdbx_strand_id
1 'polypeptide(L)'
;MESGQRVDAPSNSQSGEYVEDTSVPEEPSAEPDGGACNNEELRTIVENALRSEADNLEAARQIEGDASKKFGGRFNAIVSDAEFAYVNWYGKMNCQLRVGNRHSLTWED
;
A
#
# COMPACT_ATOMS: atom_id res chain seq x y z
N MET A 1 -7.81 -52.44 -50.34
CA MET A 1 -7.32 -51.51 -51.38
C MET A 1 -7.30 -50.16 -50.68
N GLU A 2 -6.18 -49.51 -50.33
CA GLU A 2 -4.82 -49.52 -50.82
C GLU A 2 -3.89 -48.91 -49.73
N SER A 3 -2.63 -49.27 -49.79
CA SER A 3 -1.40 -48.98 -49.01
C SER A 3 -1.14 -47.54 -48.55
N GLY A 4 -0.55 -47.31 -47.37
CA GLY A 4 0.91 -47.05 -47.13
C GLY A 4 1.04 -45.79 -46.23
N GLN A 5 1.99 -45.53 -45.32
CA GLN A 5 3.43 -45.81 -45.24
C GLN A 5 3.94 -45.42 -43.82
N ARG A 6 4.90 -46.15 -43.24
CA ARG A 6 5.66 -45.77 -42.02
C ARG A 6 6.79 -44.80 -42.39
N VAL A 7 7.17 -43.89 -41.48
CA VAL A 7 8.54 -43.35 -41.36
C VAL A 7 8.86 -42.95 -39.92
N ASP A 8 10.10 -43.25 -39.52
CA ASP A 8 10.68 -43.35 -38.19
C ASP A 8 10.96 -42.02 -37.47
N ALA A 9 11.09 -42.11 -36.15
CA ALA A 9 11.66 -41.08 -35.27
C ALA A 9 13.17 -40.89 -35.51
N PRO A 10 13.71 -39.76 -35.06
CA PRO A 10 14.88 -39.87 -34.20
C PRO A 10 14.72 -39.09 -32.89
N SER A 11 15.09 -39.80 -31.83
CA SER A 11 15.47 -39.31 -30.51
C SER A 11 16.51 -38.20 -30.63
N ASN A 12 16.28 -37.06 -29.98
CA ASN A 12 17.37 -36.16 -29.62
C ASN A 12 17.21 -35.70 -28.17
N SER A 13 17.93 -36.38 -27.29
CA SER A 13 18.18 -35.96 -25.92
C SER A 13 19.05 -34.71 -25.93
N GLN A 14 18.61 -33.62 -25.31
CA GLN A 14 19.52 -32.61 -24.80
C GLN A 14 18.97 -32.05 -23.49
N SER A 15 19.59 -32.53 -22.42
CA SER A 15 19.55 -31.96 -21.07
C SER A 15 20.15 -30.54 -21.10
N GLY A 16 19.33 -29.54 -20.82
CA GLY A 16 19.76 -28.18 -20.51
C GLY A 16 19.39 -27.87 -19.06
N GLU A 17 20.40 -27.89 -18.20
CA GLU A 17 20.36 -27.43 -16.82
C GLU A 17 20.32 -25.89 -16.83
N TYR A 18 19.23 -25.28 -16.37
CA TYR A 18 19.14 -23.84 -16.18
C TYR A 18 19.19 -23.57 -14.68
N VAL A 19 20.38 -23.24 -14.20
CA VAL A 19 20.58 -22.57 -12.92
C VAL A 19 20.32 -21.09 -13.18
N GLU A 20 19.14 -20.59 -12.84
CA GLU A 20 18.88 -19.15 -12.83
C GLU A 20 18.85 -18.68 -11.38
N ASP A 21 19.97 -18.07 -10.98
CA ASP A 21 20.13 -17.28 -9.77
C ASP A 21 19.31 -15.99 -9.93
N THR A 22 18.03 -16.04 -9.56
CA THR A 22 17.20 -14.84 -9.48
C THR A 22 17.29 -14.28 -8.07
N SER A 23 18.35 -13.50 -7.84
CA SER A 23 18.36 -12.52 -6.75
C SER A 23 17.07 -11.71 -6.79
N VAL A 24 16.29 -11.79 -5.73
CA VAL A 24 15.05 -11.02 -5.56
C VAL A 24 15.43 -9.55 -5.62
N PRO A 25 14.96 -8.77 -6.62
CA PRO A 25 15.12 -7.33 -6.57
C PRO A 25 14.34 -6.85 -5.35
N GLU A 26 15.02 -6.21 -4.41
CA GLU A 26 14.39 -5.44 -3.35
C GLU A 26 13.55 -4.37 -4.06
N GLU A 27 12.22 -4.57 -4.08
CA GLU A 27 11.27 -3.63 -4.65
C GLU A 27 11.55 -2.24 -4.05
N PRO A 28 11.78 -1.20 -4.87
CA PRO A 28 11.91 0.14 -4.34
C PRO A 28 10.62 0.44 -3.57
N SER A 29 10.76 0.70 -2.28
CA SER A 29 9.69 1.16 -1.40
C SER A 29 8.85 2.19 -2.14
N ALA A 30 7.61 1.83 -2.44
CA ALA A 30 6.69 2.60 -3.26
C ALA A 30 6.84 4.11 -3.00
N GLU A 31 7.12 4.83 -4.09
CA GLU A 31 7.07 6.30 -4.17
C GLU A 31 5.81 6.81 -3.45
N PRO A 32 5.87 7.97 -2.77
CA PRO A 32 4.75 8.46 -1.99
C PRO A 32 3.53 8.66 -2.90
N ASP A 33 2.48 7.90 -2.63
CA ASP A 33 1.15 7.93 -3.25
C ASP A 33 0.76 9.37 -3.65
N GLY A 34 0.85 9.65 -4.96
CA GLY A 34 0.44 10.92 -5.54
C GLY A 34 -1.07 11.04 -5.48
N GLY A 35 -1.63 11.56 -4.39
CA GLY A 35 -2.99 12.11 -4.43
C GLY A 35 -3.69 12.41 -3.12
N ALA A 36 -3.37 11.73 -2.01
CA ALA A 36 -4.32 11.67 -0.89
C ALA A 36 -3.85 12.33 0.42
N CYS A 37 -2.73 13.08 0.46
CA CYS A 37 -2.35 13.87 1.65
C CYS A 37 -1.65 15.18 1.27
N ASN A 38 -2.40 16.08 0.60
CA ASN A 38 -1.85 17.32 0.04
C ASN A 38 -1.80 18.50 1.03
N ASN A 39 -2.50 18.41 2.17
CA ASN A 39 -2.46 19.45 3.19
C ASN A 39 -1.31 19.17 4.16
N GLU A 40 -0.28 20.03 4.15
CA GLU A 40 0.93 19.87 4.95
C GLU A 40 0.69 19.91 6.47
N GLU A 41 -0.27 20.72 6.92
CA GLU A 41 -0.64 20.79 8.34
C GLU A 41 -1.34 19.50 8.80
N LEU A 42 -2.28 18.98 7.98
CA LEU A 42 -2.94 17.71 8.25
C LEU A 42 -1.95 16.55 8.21
N ARG A 43 -1.03 16.56 7.23
CA ARG A 43 0.06 15.60 7.14
C ARG A 43 0.91 15.60 8.41
N THR A 44 1.29 16.78 8.90
CA THR A 44 2.09 16.92 10.14
C THR A 44 1.35 16.36 11.36
N ILE A 45 0.04 16.62 11.47
CA ILE A 45 -0.80 16.06 12.55
C ILE A 45 -0.77 14.53 12.50
N VAL A 46 -1.01 13.95 11.32
CA VAL A 46 -1.02 12.49 11.12
C VAL A 46 0.37 11.89 11.40
N GLU A 47 1.44 12.46 10.85
CA GLU A 47 2.82 12.00 11.08
C GLU A 47 3.20 12.03 12.56
N ASN A 48 2.82 13.08 13.28
CA ASN A 48 3.13 13.22 14.70
C ASN A 48 2.41 12.16 15.52
N ALA A 49 1.10 11.99 15.34
CA ALA A 49 0.31 11.00 16.07
C ALA A 49 0.81 9.56 15.82
N LEU A 50 1.16 9.22 14.58
CA LEU A 50 1.71 7.90 14.25
C LEU A 50 3.08 7.63 14.88
N ARG A 51 3.83 8.68 15.22
CA ARG A 51 5.14 8.58 15.89
C ARG A 51 5.04 8.65 17.41
N SER A 52 4.08 9.39 17.96
CA SER A 52 3.94 9.60 19.42
C SER A 52 3.15 8.49 20.10
N GLU A 53 2.10 7.98 19.46
CA GLU A 53 1.22 7.00 20.08
C GLU A 53 1.59 5.58 19.63
N ALA A 54 1.88 4.70 20.58
CA ALA A 54 2.19 3.30 20.26
C ALA A 54 0.93 2.50 19.84
N ASP A 55 -0.24 2.89 20.33
CA ASP A 55 -1.51 2.21 20.07
C ASP A 55 -2.25 2.82 18.87
N ASN A 56 -2.91 1.98 18.07
CA ASN A 56 -3.63 2.40 16.87
C ASN A 56 -4.91 3.19 17.18
N LEU A 57 -5.64 2.83 18.24
CA LEU A 57 -6.84 3.54 18.64
C LEU A 57 -6.49 4.91 19.22
N GLU A 58 -5.46 5.00 20.05
CA GLU A 58 -5.00 6.30 20.59
C GLU A 58 -4.44 7.22 19.49
N ALA A 59 -3.67 6.69 18.54
CA ALA A 59 -3.23 7.46 17.38
C ALA A 59 -4.42 8.01 16.56
N ALA A 60 -5.43 7.17 16.29
CA ALA A 60 -6.63 7.61 15.57
C ALA A 60 -7.39 8.71 16.34
N ARG A 61 -7.59 8.54 17.65
CA ARG A 61 -8.24 9.56 18.52
C ARG A 61 -7.47 10.87 18.54
N GLN A 62 -6.14 10.81 18.60
CA GLN A 62 -5.31 12.01 18.58
C GLN A 62 -5.46 12.74 17.25
N ILE A 63 -5.40 12.03 16.12
CA ILE A 63 -5.59 12.61 14.78
C ILE A 63 -6.95 13.31 14.68
N GLU A 64 -8.03 12.64 15.05
CA GLU A 64 -9.39 13.21 15.02
C GLU A 64 -9.45 14.47 15.89
N GLY A 65 -8.96 14.40 17.12
CA GLY A 65 -8.98 15.52 18.07
C GLY A 65 -8.16 16.71 17.59
N ASP A 66 -6.94 16.49 17.12
CA ASP A 66 -6.04 17.57 16.73
C ASP A 66 -6.43 18.18 15.36
N ALA A 67 -6.89 17.37 14.42
CA ALA A 67 -7.44 17.87 13.15
C ALA A 67 -8.72 18.69 13.38
N SER A 68 -9.68 18.20 14.18
CA SER A 68 -10.89 18.96 14.51
C SER A 68 -10.58 20.26 15.26
N LYS A 69 -9.58 20.28 16.17
CA LYS A 69 -9.14 21.53 16.82
C LYS A 69 -8.52 22.51 15.82
N LYS A 70 -7.74 22.01 14.87
CA LYS A 70 -6.97 22.82 13.92
C LYS A 70 -7.83 23.40 12.80
N PHE A 71 -8.69 22.58 12.20
CA PHE A 71 -9.46 22.95 11.01
C PHE A 71 -10.95 23.21 11.30
N GLY A 72 -11.44 22.87 12.50
CA GLY A 72 -12.87 22.80 12.78
C GLY A 72 -13.48 21.51 12.21
N GLY A 73 -14.80 21.39 12.28
CA GLY A 73 -15.50 20.23 11.72
C GLY A 73 -15.23 18.91 12.45
N ARG A 74 -15.71 17.81 11.86
CA ARG A 74 -15.54 16.45 12.37
C ARG A 74 -14.58 15.70 11.46
N PHE A 75 -13.50 15.20 12.03
CA PHE A 75 -12.58 14.31 11.35
C PHE A 75 -12.81 12.88 11.79
N ASN A 76 -12.57 11.94 10.87
CA ASN A 76 -12.48 10.51 11.15
C ASN A 76 -11.08 10.03 10.80
N ALA A 77 -10.58 9.05 11.55
CA ALA A 77 -9.29 8.42 11.26
C ALA A 77 -9.35 6.89 11.38
N ILE A 78 -8.68 6.21 10.44
CA ILE A 78 -8.36 4.79 10.51
C ILE A 78 -6.84 4.68 10.64
N VAL A 79 -6.36 3.91 11.62
CA VAL A 79 -4.95 3.56 11.78
C VAL A 79 -4.82 2.04 11.93
N SER A 80 -3.92 1.42 11.18
CA SER A 80 -3.74 -0.03 11.15
C SER A 80 -2.29 -0.42 10.87
N ASP A 81 -1.81 -1.48 11.50
CA ASP A 81 -0.52 -2.11 11.18
C ASP A 81 -0.64 -3.09 10.00
N ALA A 82 -1.87 -3.45 9.65
CA ALA A 82 -2.21 -4.21 8.46
C ALA A 82 -2.62 -3.28 7.31
N GLU A 83 -2.35 -3.71 6.09
CA GLU A 83 -2.79 -3.02 4.88
C GLU A 83 -4.32 -3.00 4.78
N PHE A 84 -4.87 -1.90 4.28
CA PHE A 84 -6.28 -1.74 4.00
C PHE A 84 -6.48 -0.84 2.79
N ALA A 85 -7.67 -0.90 2.19
CA ALA A 85 -8.07 -0.04 1.09
C ALA A 85 -9.44 0.59 1.39
N TYR A 86 -9.59 1.86 1.03
CA TYR A 86 -10.83 2.60 1.14
C TYR A 86 -10.93 3.61 -0.01
N VAL A 87 -12.08 3.68 -0.66
CA VAL A 87 -12.33 4.65 -1.72
C VAL A 87 -13.14 5.80 -1.13
N ASN A 88 -12.51 6.98 -1.02
CA ASN A 88 -13.21 8.18 -0.60
C ASN A 88 -13.59 9.05 -1.81
N TRP A 89 -14.88 9.21 -2.05
CA TRP A 89 -15.41 10.07 -3.13
C TRP A 89 -15.66 11.52 -2.67
N TYR A 90 -15.62 11.76 -1.36
CA TYR A 90 -15.98 13.04 -0.74
C TYR A 90 -14.83 13.56 0.13
N GLY A 91 -14.29 14.73 -0.18
CA GLY A 91 -13.43 15.45 0.77
C GLY A 91 -12.32 16.24 0.11
N LYS A 92 -12.39 17.57 0.27
CA LYS A 92 -11.26 18.47 -0.01
C LYS A 92 -10.11 18.23 0.97
N MET A 93 -10.42 17.71 2.16
CA MET A 93 -9.48 17.46 3.26
C MET A 93 -9.40 15.95 3.53
N ASN A 94 -8.37 15.32 2.97
CA ASN A 94 -8.03 13.94 3.24
C ASN A 94 -6.50 13.78 3.37
N CYS A 95 -6.08 12.81 4.19
CA CYS A 95 -4.70 12.39 4.35
C CYS A 95 -4.60 10.86 4.43
N GLN A 96 -4.11 10.23 3.37
CA GLN A 96 -3.62 8.85 3.38
C GLN A 96 -2.09 8.88 3.53
N LEU A 97 -1.58 8.22 4.55
CA LEU A 97 -0.15 8.20 4.83
C LEU A 97 0.28 6.89 5.47
N ARG A 98 1.49 6.46 5.14
CA ARG A 98 2.19 5.37 5.81
C ARG A 98 3.43 5.89 6.52
N VAL A 99 3.57 5.56 7.81
CA VAL A 99 4.79 5.83 8.60
C VAL A 99 5.27 4.51 9.19
N GLY A 100 6.40 3.99 8.67
CA GLY A 100 6.88 2.65 9.01
C GLY A 100 5.88 1.57 8.57
N ASN A 101 5.43 0.73 9.51
CA ASN A 101 4.42 -0.30 9.24
C ASN A 101 2.97 0.17 9.51
N ARG A 102 2.77 1.44 9.88
CA ARG A 102 1.44 1.95 10.24
C ARG A 102 0.84 2.68 9.06
N HIS A 103 -0.29 2.17 8.60
CA HIS A 103 -1.14 2.75 7.56
C HIS A 103 -2.18 3.64 8.22
N SER A 104 -2.43 4.81 7.64
CA SER A 104 -3.45 5.74 8.11
C SER A 104 -4.27 6.32 6.97
N LEU A 105 -5.55 6.56 7.26
CA LEU A 105 -6.46 7.31 6.41
C LEU A 105 -7.27 8.25 7.29
N THR A 106 -7.22 9.55 6.98
CA THR A 106 -7.93 10.61 7.69
C THR A 106 -8.76 11.40 6.71
N TRP A 107 -10.00 11.75 7.07
CA TRP A 107 -10.87 12.59 6.25
C TRP A 107 -11.83 13.42 7.10
N GLU A 108 -12.25 14.56 6.55
CA GLU A 108 -13.34 15.39 7.08
C GLU A 108 -14.69 14.80 6.67
N ASP A 109 -15.64 14.75 7.61
CA ASP A 109 -17.05 14.35 7.42
C ASP A 109 -17.93 15.51 6.90
#